data_AF-A0A2V7REE6-F1
#
_entry.id   AF-A0A2V7REE6-F1
#
_cell.length_a   1.000
_cell.length_b   1.000
_cell.length_c   1.000
_cell.angle_alpha   90.00
_cell.angle_beta   90.00
_cell.angle_gamma   90.00
#
_symmetry.space_group_name_H-M   'P 1'
#
loop_
_entity.id
_entity.type
_entity.pdbx_description
1 polymer ?
#
loop_
_entity_poly.entity_id
_entity_poly.type
_entity_poly.pdbx_seq_one_letter_code
_entity_poly.pdbx_strand_id
1 'polypeptide(L)'
;MPEIPFDASVDFLKLPAGMYFGEVAGVAIDARRHLYVFSRTGSRSTVHGATASQLFEFGADGSFIREIGKDLYGFAFAHTVRI
;
A
#
# COMPACT_ATOMS: atom_id res chain seq x y z
N MET A 1 32.54 2.95 -1.46
CA MET A 1 31.41 3.25 -2.36
C MET A 1 30.94 4.67 -2.06
N PRO A 2 30.61 5.50 -3.05
CA PRO A 2 29.93 6.77 -2.82
C PRO A 2 28.51 6.51 -2.32
N GLU A 3 28.08 7.23 -1.28
CA GLU A 3 26.70 7.18 -0.78
C GLU A 3 25.80 8.00 -1.72
N ILE A 4 24.63 7.45 -2.08
CA ILE A 4 23.64 8.17 -2.88
C ILE A 4 22.88 9.10 -1.92
N PRO A 5 22.91 10.42 -2.13
CA PRO A 5 22.14 11.33 -1.28
C PRO A 5 20.65 11.06 -1.49
N PHE A 6 19.95 10.74 -0.41
CA PHE A 6 18.49 10.61 -0.39
C PHE A 6 17.91 11.64 0.58
N ASP A 7 16.83 12.28 0.18
CA ASP A 7 15.99 13.11 1.05
C ASP A 7 14.61 12.47 1.04
N ALA A 8 14.30 11.71 2.11
CA ALA A 8 13.02 11.02 2.25
C ALA A 8 12.42 11.32 3.61
N SER A 9 11.15 11.74 3.62
CA SER A 9 10.36 11.77 4.83
C SER A 9 9.85 10.36 5.11
N VAL A 10 10.47 9.69 6.08
CA VAL A 10 10.14 8.31 6.47
C VAL A 10 8.69 8.20 6.98
N ASP A 11 8.14 9.29 7.51
CA ASP A 11 6.82 9.33 8.12
C ASP A 11 5.74 9.94 7.19
N PHE A 12 6.00 10.07 5.89
CA PHE A 12 5.05 10.72 4.98
C PHE A 12 3.68 10.03 4.97
N LEU A 13 3.64 8.70 4.82
CA LEU A 13 2.40 7.93 4.79
C LEU A 13 1.86 7.69 6.20
N LYS A 14 0.63 8.13 6.47
CA LYS A 14 -0.03 8.01 7.77
C LYS A 14 -1.04 6.87 7.76
N LEU A 15 -0.63 5.69 8.21
CA LEU A 15 -1.51 4.53 8.35
C LEU A 15 -2.44 4.68 9.58
N PRO A 16 -3.66 4.09 9.53
CA PRO A 16 -4.52 3.95 10.70
C PRO A 16 -3.83 3.17 11.83
N ALA A 17 -4.23 3.43 13.08
CA ALA A 17 -3.69 2.72 14.23
C ALA A 17 -3.89 1.19 14.12
N GLY A 18 -2.83 0.43 14.44
CA GLY A 18 -2.83 -1.03 14.35
C GLY A 18 -2.72 -1.59 12.93
N MET A 19 -2.48 -0.73 11.93
CA MET A 19 -2.18 -1.13 10.55
C MET A 19 -0.72 -0.85 10.22
N TYR A 20 -0.09 -1.81 9.56
CA TYR A 20 1.31 -1.74 9.15
C TYR A 20 1.44 -2.21 7.71
N PHE A 21 2.39 -1.64 6.96
CA PHE A 21 2.77 -2.22 5.69
C PHE A 21 3.46 -3.57 5.94
N GLY A 22 3.06 -4.57 5.16
CA GLY A 22 3.86 -5.77 4.97
C GLY A 22 4.77 -5.60 3.77
N GLU A 23 4.79 -6.60 2.88
CA GLU A 23 5.52 -6.50 1.63
C GLU A 23 4.75 -5.60 0.65
N VAL A 24 5.36 -4.48 0.23
CA VAL A 24 4.78 -3.58 -0.78
C VAL A 24 5.12 -4.10 -2.17
N ALA A 25 4.13 -4.66 -2.86
CA ALA A 25 4.29 -5.23 -4.20
C ALA A 25 4.05 -4.21 -5.33
N GLY A 26 3.43 -3.07 -5.03
CA GLY A 26 3.26 -2.01 -6.03
C GLY A 26 2.86 -0.68 -5.42
N VAL A 27 3.29 0.39 -6.09
CA VAL A 27 2.91 1.78 -5.80
C VAL A 27 2.54 2.48 -7.10
N ALA A 28 1.45 3.24 -7.10
CA ALA A 28 1.03 4.09 -8.22
C ALA A 28 0.62 5.47 -7.72
N ILE A 29 0.71 6.48 -8.58
CA ILE A 29 0.33 7.86 -8.28
C ILE A 29 -0.57 8.40 -9.40
N ASP A 30 -1.71 8.99 -9.05
CA ASP A 30 -2.60 9.62 -10.03
C ASP A 30 -2.28 11.10 -10.28
N ALA A 31 -2.98 11.72 -11.24
CA ALA A 31 -2.79 13.13 -11.59
C ALA A 31 -3.16 14.12 -10.45
N ARG A 32 -3.91 13.67 -9.43
CA ARG A 32 -4.23 14.46 -8.21
C ARG A 32 -3.18 14.25 -7.12
N ARG A 33 -2.12 13.47 -7.40
CA ARG A 33 -1.08 13.07 -6.46
C ARG A 33 -1.60 12.16 -5.34
N HIS A 34 -2.71 11.44 -5.55
CA HIS A 34 -3.08 10.37 -4.63
C HIS A 34 -2.11 9.21 -4.81
N LEU A 35 -1.67 8.61 -3.71
CA LEU A 35 -0.79 7.44 -3.72
C LEU A 35 -1.60 6.19 -3.46
N TYR A 36 -1.35 5.16 -4.27
CA TYR A 36 -1.98 3.85 -4.14
C TYR A 36 -0.90 2.83 -3.78
N VAL A 37 -1.06 2.15 -2.66
CA VAL A 37 -0.08 1.18 -2.16
C VAL A 37 -0.73 -0.19 -2.05
N PHE A 38 -0.23 -1.14 -2.82
CA PHE A 38 -0.64 -2.53 -2.75
C PHE A 38 0.34 -3.31 -1.86
N SER A 39 -0.16 -3.83 -0.73
CA SER A 39 0.66 -4.48 0.29
C SER A 39 0.13 -5.86 0.68
N ARG A 40 1.03 -6.84 0.79
CA ARG A 40 0.76 -8.17 1.34
C ARG A 40 0.96 -8.12 2.85
N THR A 41 -0.13 -8.06 3.59
CA THR A 41 -0.11 -7.89 5.05
C THR A 41 -0.38 -9.18 5.81
N GLY A 42 -0.79 -10.26 5.13
CA GLY A 42 -1.10 -11.55 5.76
C GLY A 42 -2.33 -11.52 6.70
N SER A 43 -2.93 -10.34 6.89
CA SER A 43 -3.87 -10.09 7.98
C SER A 43 -5.33 -10.30 7.60
N ARG A 44 -5.72 -10.03 6.35
CA ARG A 44 -7.13 -10.01 5.92
C ARG A 44 -7.31 -10.37 4.46
N SER A 45 -8.01 -11.48 4.20
CA SER A 45 -8.54 -11.90 2.90
C SER A 45 -9.47 -13.11 3.09
N THR A 46 -10.36 -13.37 2.12
CA THR A 46 -11.08 -14.64 2.00
C THR A 46 -10.14 -15.83 1.78
N VAL A 47 -8.88 -15.56 1.41
CA VAL A 47 -7.80 -16.55 1.28
C VAL A 47 -6.77 -16.29 2.38
N HIS A 48 -6.67 -17.22 3.34
CA HIS A 48 -5.81 -17.08 4.51
C HIS A 48 -4.32 -17.26 4.17
N GLY A 49 -3.43 -16.64 4.97
CA GLY A 49 -1.97 -16.80 4.85
C GLY A 49 -1.29 -15.68 4.05
N ALA A 50 -0.12 -15.95 3.48
CA ALA A 50 0.73 -14.98 2.76
C ALA A 50 0.11 -14.39 1.47
N THR A 51 -1.11 -14.82 1.15
CA THR A 51 -1.91 -14.33 0.02
C THR A 51 -2.83 -13.19 0.43
N ALA A 52 -3.04 -12.93 1.73
CA ALA A 52 -3.85 -11.80 2.16
C ALA A 52 -3.15 -10.47 1.85
N SER A 53 -3.81 -9.64 1.05
CA SER A 53 -3.28 -8.38 0.53
C SER A 53 -4.35 -7.29 0.57
N GLN A 54 -3.88 -6.05 0.62
CA GLN A 54 -4.71 -4.86 0.79
C GLN A 54 -4.24 -3.78 -0.18
N LEU A 55 -5.19 -3.00 -0.69
CA LEU A 55 -4.92 -1.82 -1.52
C LEU A 55 -5.35 -0.57 -0.76
N PHE A 56 -4.39 0.30 -0.47
CA PHE A 56 -4.61 1.53 0.27
C PHE A 56 -4.51 2.75 -0.65
N GLU A 57 -5.38 3.73 -0.43
CA GLU A 57 -5.34 5.05 -1.07
C GLU A 57 -4.96 6.10 -0.04
N PHE A 58 -3.99 6.94 -0.39
CA PHE A 58 -3.52 8.08 0.40
C PHE A 58 -3.68 9.38 -0.39
N GLY A 59 -3.94 10.47 0.33
CA GLY A 59 -3.95 11.82 -0.21
C GLY A 59 -2.55 12.32 -0.58
N ALA A 60 -2.51 13.46 -1.25
CA ALA A 60 -1.27 14.12 -1.67
C ALA A 60 -0.36 14.55 -0.51
N ASP A 61 -0.91 14.62 0.70
CA ASP A 61 -0.23 14.92 1.96
C ASP A 61 0.16 13.66 2.75
N GLY A 62 -0.09 12.47 2.20
CA GLY A 62 0.18 11.19 2.85
C GLY A 62 -0.89 10.75 3.85
N SER A 63 -2.01 11.48 3.96
CA SER A 63 -3.15 11.07 4.80
C SER A 63 -3.84 9.82 4.24
N PHE A 64 -4.19 8.86 5.09
CA PHE A 64 -4.97 7.70 4.67
C PHE A 64 -6.40 8.12 4.29
N ILE A 65 -6.83 7.74 3.08
CA ILE A 65 -8.19 7.99 2.60
C ILE A 65 -9.05 6.75 2.85
N ARG A 66 -8.64 5.59 2.32
CA ARG A 66 -9.41 4.34 2.43
C ARG A 66 -8.63 3.09 2.02
N GLU A 67 -9.21 1.95 2.35
CA GLU A 67 -8.90 0.66 1.75
C GLU A 67 -9.88 0.39 0.59
N ILE A 68 -9.35 -0.03 -0.56
CA ILE A 68 -10.10 -0.37 -1.76
C ILE A 68 -10.17 -1.89 -1.87
N GLY A 69 -11.33 -2.44 -2.25
CA GLY A 69 -11.45 -3.88 -2.55
C GLY A 69 -11.23 -4.77 -1.33
N LYS A 70 -11.68 -4.32 -0.15
CA LYS A 70 -11.61 -5.10 1.08
C LYS A 70 -12.21 -6.49 0.86
N ASP A 71 -11.46 -7.52 1.27
CA ASP A 71 -11.82 -8.94 1.15
C ASP A 71 -12.07 -9.43 -0.30
N LEU A 72 -11.56 -8.72 -1.30
CA LEU A 72 -11.69 -9.12 -2.70
C LEU A 72 -10.76 -10.31 -3.00
N TYR A 73 -11.35 -11.48 -3.28
CA TYR A 73 -10.62 -12.72 -3.60
C TYR A 73 -9.49 -12.54 -4.63
N GLY A 74 -9.74 -11.76 -5.69
CA GLY A 74 -8.76 -11.56 -6.77
C GLY A 74 -7.46 -10.89 -6.31
N PHE A 75 -7.49 -10.12 -5.21
CA PHE A 75 -6.29 -9.46 -4.70
C PHE A 75 -5.28 -10.46 -4.11
N ALA A 76 -5.73 -11.67 -3.76
CA ALA A 76 -4.84 -12.73 -3.31
C ALA A 76 -3.76 -13.12 -4.33
N PHE A 77 -4.01 -12.82 -5.60
CA PHE A 77 -3.14 -13.16 -6.74
C PHE A 77 -2.59 -11.94 -7.46
N ALA A 78 -2.91 -10.72 -7.00
CA ALA A 78 -2.39 -9.52 -7.63
C ALA A 78 -0.90 -9.33 -7.32
N HIS A 79 -0.17 -8.74 -8.27
CA HIS A 79 1.28 -8.53 -8.18
C HIS A 79 1.68 -7.06 -8.28
N THR A 80 0.76 -6.17 -8.64
CA THR A 80 1.05 -4.74 -8.79
C THR A 80 -0.23 -3.92 -8.78
N VAL A 81 -0.10 -2.60 -8.70
CA VAL A 81 -1.17 -1.63 -8.89
C VAL A 81 -0.80 -0.70 -10.04
N ARG A 82 -1.78 -0.35 -10.87
CA ARG A 82 -1.64 0.61 -11.96
C ARG A 82 -2.85 1.55 -11.97
N ILE A 83 -2.61 2.82 -12.28
CA ILE A 83 -3.61 3.87 -12.46
C ILE A 83 -3.46 4.48 -13.86
#